data_AF-A0A022R1Z6-F1
#
_entry.id   AF-A0A022R1Z6-F1
#
_cell.length_a   1.000
_cell.length_b   1.000
_cell.length_c   1.000
_cell.angle_alpha   90.00
_cell.angle_beta   90.00
_cell.angle_gamma   90.00
#
_symmetry.space_group_name_H-M   'P 1'
#
loop_
_entity.id
_entity.type
_entity.pdbx_description
1 polymer ?
#
loop_
_entity_poly.entity_id
_entity_poly.type
_entity_poly.pdbx_seq_one_letter_code
_entity_poly.pdbx_strand_id
1 'polypeptide(L)'
;MAAEIEFQQKKSAIIKPSPQQENQESWQISTWAHRAWFTSGCAAVLLSLSKSVLLTAGASTWTQIDTFHSHHRHPSTITKRQLANNLHIPAAFVTAAALPVNVVSGDPVLLAFAGAFAGCVMFSQQFHAWAHAPKWKLPPVVAALQDAGVILGRAQHAAHHRPPYNSNYCIVSGVWNRVLDKTKFFTAAEVVVEWVAGYRPRSWSEPNSGWTQKESAPSH
;
A
#
# COMPACT_ATOMS: atom_id res chain seq x y z
N MET A 1 62.11 2.77 -40.32
CA MET A 1 60.89 2.83 -39.48
C MET A 1 59.89 3.86 -40.00
N ALA A 2 60.30 5.12 -40.25
CA ALA A 2 59.38 6.15 -40.81
C ALA A 2 58.83 5.82 -42.22
N ALA A 3 59.67 5.30 -43.13
CA ALA A 3 59.24 4.93 -44.49
C ALA A 3 58.27 3.73 -44.54
N GLU A 4 58.37 2.82 -43.56
CA GLU A 4 57.46 1.67 -43.44
C GLU A 4 56.08 2.12 -42.96
N ILE A 5 56.04 3.08 -42.02
CA ILE A 5 54.80 3.67 -41.50
C ILE A 5 54.08 4.47 -42.61
N GLU A 6 54.83 5.23 -43.41
CA GLU A 6 54.27 6.01 -44.52
C GLU A 6 53.76 5.10 -45.66
N PHE A 7 54.44 3.99 -45.94
CA PHE A 7 54.00 2.98 -46.91
C PHE A 7 52.74 2.24 -46.46
N GLN A 8 52.63 1.91 -45.16
CA GLN A 8 51.42 1.30 -44.59
C GLN A 8 50.25 2.28 -44.57
N GLN A 9 50.48 3.55 -44.20
CA GLN A 9 49.44 4.60 -44.24
C GLN A 9 48.93 4.86 -45.66
N LYS A 10 49.83 4.88 -46.66
CA LYS A 10 49.47 5.07 -48.07
C LYS A 10 48.71 3.87 -48.64
N LYS A 11 48.99 2.64 -48.18
CA LYS A 11 48.19 1.45 -48.51
C LYS A 11 46.77 1.53 -47.93
N SER A 12 46.62 1.95 -46.68
CA SER A 12 45.31 2.11 -46.05
C SER A 12 44.47 3.26 -46.65
N ALA A 13 45.10 4.29 -47.23
CA ALA A 13 44.41 5.39 -47.88
C ALA A 13 43.92 5.07 -49.31
N ILE A 14 44.42 4.00 -49.95
CA ILE A 14 44.11 3.63 -51.35
C ILE A 14 42.97 2.60 -51.44
N ILE A 15 42.67 1.89 -50.35
CA ILE A 15 41.54 0.95 -50.31
C ILE A 15 40.29 1.74 -49.94
N LYS A 16 39.58 2.26 -50.96
CA LYS A 16 38.19 2.66 -50.76
C LYS A 16 37.38 1.39 -50.47
N PRO A 17 36.56 1.34 -49.40
CA PRO A 17 35.69 0.20 -49.15
C PRO A 17 34.82 -0.04 -50.39
N SER A 18 34.58 -1.30 -50.73
CA SER A 18 33.71 -1.63 -51.86
C SER A 18 32.29 -1.09 -51.59
N PRO A 19 31.49 -0.75 -52.63
CA PRO A 19 30.12 -0.27 -52.43
C PRO A 19 29.24 -1.24 -51.62
N GLN A 20 29.58 -2.52 -51.62
CA GLN A 20 28.90 -3.53 -50.78
C GLN A 20 29.30 -3.42 -49.31
N GLN A 21 30.54 -3.04 -48.99
CA GLN A 21 31.03 -2.94 -47.61
C GLN A 21 30.50 -1.67 -46.91
N GLU A 22 30.42 -0.54 -47.63
CA GLU A 22 29.77 0.69 -47.14
C GLU A 22 28.26 0.48 -46.88
N ASN A 23 27.62 -0.37 -47.69
CA ASN A 23 26.21 -0.71 -47.55
C ASN A 23 25.94 -1.80 -46.49
N GLN A 24 26.96 -2.52 -46.02
CA GLN A 24 26.83 -3.53 -44.94
C GLN A 24 26.92 -2.87 -43.56
N GLU A 25 27.69 -1.79 -43.40
CA GLU A 25 27.82 -1.10 -42.11
C GLU A 25 26.64 -0.16 -41.79
N SER A 26 25.92 0.33 -42.80
CA SER A 26 24.78 1.25 -42.62
C SER A 26 23.63 0.62 -41.82
N TRP A 27 23.39 -0.69 -41.97
CA TRP A 27 22.36 -1.44 -41.23
C TRP A 27 22.70 -1.66 -39.75
N GLN A 28 23.98 -1.55 -39.36
CA GLN A 28 24.42 -1.71 -37.98
C GLN A 28 24.24 -0.42 -37.16
N ILE A 29 23.99 0.73 -37.82
CA ILE A 29 23.91 2.04 -37.19
C ILE A 29 22.44 2.37 -36.88
N SER A 30 22.07 2.25 -35.60
CA SER A 30 20.75 2.64 -35.10
C SER A 30 20.50 4.13 -35.32
N THR A 31 19.53 4.46 -36.18
CA THR A 31 19.14 5.85 -36.47
C THR A 31 18.44 6.51 -35.27
N TRP A 32 18.51 7.84 -35.18
CA TRP A 32 17.79 8.60 -34.15
C TRP A 32 16.29 8.32 -34.16
N ALA A 33 15.69 8.10 -35.34
CA ALA A 33 14.28 7.71 -35.47
C ALA A 33 14.01 6.33 -34.85
N HIS A 34 14.89 5.35 -35.06
CA HIS A 34 14.76 4.02 -34.46
C HIS A 34 14.90 4.06 -32.94
N ARG A 35 15.84 4.87 -32.43
CA ARG A 35 16.03 5.09 -30.97
C ARG A 35 14.83 5.80 -30.34
N ALA A 36 14.28 6.82 -31.01
CA ALA A 36 13.08 7.53 -30.57
C ALA A 36 11.84 6.63 -30.55
N TRP A 37 11.67 5.78 -31.57
CA TRP A 37 10.58 4.81 -31.61
C TRP A 37 10.66 3.79 -30.46
N PHE A 38 11.84 3.20 -30.24
CA PHE A 38 12.05 2.24 -29.15
C PHE A 38 11.81 2.86 -27.78
N THR A 39 12.39 4.04 -27.51
CA THR A 39 12.21 4.75 -26.23
C THR A 39 10.75 5.15 -25.99
N SER A 40 10.04 5.61 -27.04
CA SER A 40 8.61 5.91 -26.95
C SER A 40 7.77 4.68 -26.64
N GLY A 41 8.09 3.53 -27.25
CA GLY A 41 7.45 2.25 -26.95
C GLY A 41 7.67 1.80 -25.50
N CYS A 42 8.91 1.86 -25.01
CA CYS A 42 9.23 1.56 -23.61
C CYS A 42 8.50 2.49 -22.64
N ALA A 43 8.48 3.80 -22.92
CA ALA A 43 7.77 4.77 -22.10
C ALA A 43 6.27 4.49 -22.05
N ALA A 44 5.63 4.15 -23.18
CA ALA A 44 4.21 3.81 -23.21
C ALA A 44 3.88 2.55 -22.39
N VAL A 45 4.73 1.52 -22.45
CA VAL A 45 4.59 0.31 -21.63
C VAL A 45 4.72 0.65 -20.15
N LEU A 46 5.74 1.41 -19.77
CA LEU A 46 5.95 1.82 -18.37
C LEU A 46 4.79 2.67 -17.84
N LEU A 47 4.27 3.59 -18.65
CA LEU A 47 3.10 4.41 -18.30
C LEU A 47 1.84 3.56 -18.16
N SER A 48 1.63 2.58 -19.04
CA SER A 48 0.49 1.66 -18.98
C SER A 48 0.55 0.76 -17.74
N LEU A 49 1.73 0.22 -17.43
CA LEU A 49 1.97 -0.56 -16.22
C LEU A 49 1.75 0.28 -14.97
N SER A 50 2.28 1.51 -14.94
CA SER A 50 2.11 2.43 -13.81
C SER A 50 0.63 2.76 -13.57
N LYS A 51 -0.13 3.09 -14.62
CA LYS A 51 -1.58 3.35 -14.51
C LYS A 51 -2.34 2.12 -14.02
N SER A 52 -1.99 0.93 -14.52
CA SER A 52 -2.62 -0.33 -14.12
C SER A 52 -2.36 -0.64 -12.64
N VAL A 53 -1.13 -0.39 -12.16
CA VAL A 53 -0.77 -0.54 -10.74
C VAL A 53 -1.53 0.46 -9.87
N LEU A 54 -1.61 1.74 -10.28
CA LEU A 54 -2.36 2.76 -9.53
C LEU A 54 -3.86 2.45 -9.46
N LEU A 55 -4.45 1.98 -10.56
CA LEU A 55 -5.87 1.59 -10.61
C LEU A 55 -6.16 0.38 -9.71
N THR A 56 -5.33 -0.67 -9.79
CA THR A 56 -5.52 -1.86 -8.95
C THR A 56 -5.28 -1.57 -7.47
N ALA A 57 -4.28 -0.75 -7.14
CA ALA A 57 -4.05 -0.28 -5.77
C ALA A 57 -5.23 0.56 -5.25
N GLY A 58 -5.77 1.47 -6.08
CA GLY A 58 -6.93 2.29 -5.73
C GLY A 58 -8.18 1.46 -5.48
N ALA A 59 -8.51 0.53 -6.39
CA ALA A 59 -9.64 -0.37 -6.24
C ALA A 59 -9.52 -1.23 -4.97
N SER A 60 -8.34 -1.80 -4.71
CA SER A 60 -8.13 -2.66 -3.55
C SER A 60 -8.12 -1.89 -2.22
N THR A 61 -7.66 -0.64 -2.24
CA THR A 61 -7.76 0.25 -1.07
C THR A 61 -9.22 0.58 -0.77
N TRP A 62 -10.02 0.88 -1.80
CA TRP A 62 -11.44 1.15 -1.64
C TRP A 62 -12.20 -0.05 -1.06
N THR A 63 -11.97 -1.25 -1.58
CA THR A 63 -12.62 -2.46 -1.04
C THR A 63 -12.23 -2.72 0.42
N GLN A 64 -10.99 -2.42 0.81
CA GLN A 64 -10.58 -2.53 2.20
C GLN A 64 -11.30 -1.52 3.11
N ILE A 65 -11.41 -0.26 2.68
CA ILE A 65 -12.14 0.79 3.39
C ILE A 65 -13.62 0.44 3.51
N ASP A 66 -14.26 0.04 2.40
CA ASP A 66 -15.67 -0.33 2.38
C ASP A 66 -15.95 -1.51 3.32
N THR A 67 -15.09 -2.52 3.31
CA THR A 67 -15.25 -3.66 4.23
C THR A 67 -15.03 -3.25 5.69
N PHE A 68 -14.06 -2.38 5.96
CA PHE A 68 -13.86 -1.82 7.29
C PHE A 68 -15.04 -0.93 7.71
N HIS A 69 -15.78 -0.28 6.81
CA HIS A 69 -17.00 0.41 7.22
C HIS A 69 -18.19 -0.54 7.40
N SER A 70 -18.34 -1.52 6.51
CA SER A 70 -19.46 -2.45 6.47
C SER A 70 -19.51 -3.38 7.70
N HIS A 71 -18.36 -3.67 8.34
CA HIS A 71 -18.35 -4.53 9.54
C HIS A 71 -19.12 -3.92 10.73
N HIS A 72 -19.31 -2.60 10.81
CA HIS A 72 -20.17 -2.00 11.84
C HIS A 72 -21.65 -2.42 11.69
N ARG A 73 -22.07 -2.79 10.49
CA ARG A 73 -23.42 -3.34 10.23
C ARG A 73 -23.46 -4.85 10.39
N HIS A 74 -22.42 -5.52 9.90
CA HIS A 74 -22.33 -6.99 9.94
C HIS A 74 -21.02 -7.45 10.60
N PRO A 75 -20.90 -7.39 11.94
CA PRO A 75 -19.64 -7.63 12.66
C PRO A 75 -18.99 -8.99 12.40
N SER A 76 -19.77 -10.03 12.11
CA SER A 76 -19.26 -11.39 11.88
C SER A 76 -18.60 -11.59 10.51
N THR A 77 -18.76 -10.63 9.59
CA THR A 77 -18.18 -10.75 8.23
C THR A 77 -16.67 -10.64 8.24
N ILE A 78 -16.11 -9.78 9.11
CA ILE A 78 -14.67 -9.57 9.20
C ILE A 78 -13.91 -10.82 9.66
N THR A 79 -14.55 -11.68 10.47
CA THR A 79 -13.93 -12.93 10.94
C THR A 79 -13.82 -13.99 9.84
N LYS A 80 -14.50 -13.81 8.71
CA LYS A 80 -14.49 -14.76 7.57
C LYS A 80 -13.39 -14.44 6.56
N ARG A 81 -12.69 -13.31 6.71
CA ARG A 81 -11.64 -12.90 5.78
C ARG A 81 -10.39 -13.75 6.00
N GLN A 82 -9.76 -14.11 4.89
CA GLN A 82 -8.47 -14.79 4.91
C GLN A 82 -7.37 -13.83 5.41
N LEU A 83 -6.34 -14.39 6.04
CA LEU A 83 -5.18 -13.63 6.51
C LEU A 83 -4.55 -12.80 5.37
N ALA A 84 -4.35 -13.40 4.19
CA ALA A 84 -3.83 -12.70 3.02
C ALA A 84 -4.66 -11.45 2.66
N ASN A 85 -5.99 -11.56 2.72
CA ASN A 85 -6.90 -10.45 2.41
C ASN A 85 -6.83 -9.32 3.45
N ASN A 86 -6.47 -9.63 4.69
CA ASN A 86 -6.27 -8.62 5.72
C ASN A 86 -4.89 -7.94 5.59
N LEU A 87 -3.89 -8.64 5.08
CA LEU A 87 -2.48 -8.20 5.09
C LEU A 87 -2.01 -7.53 3.80
N HIS A 88 -2.50 -7.94 2.61
CA HIS A 88 -1.88 -7.53 1.34
C HIS A 88 -1.84 -6.01 1.11
N ILE A 89 -2.93 -5.28 1.42
CA ILE A 89 -2.96 -3.82 1.27
C ILE A 89 -2.10 -3.11 2.33
N PRO A 90 -2.22 -3.40 3.64
CA PRO A 90 -1.31 -2.86 4.64
C PRO A 90 0.16 -3.19 4.35
N ALA A 91 0.46 -4.40 3.86
CA ALA A 91 1.80 -4.81 3.48
C ALA A 91 2.36 -3.99 2.31
N ALA A 92 1.53 -3.68 1.31
CA ALA A 92 1.93 -2.79 0.22
C ALA A 92 2.25 -1.38 0.72
N PHE A 93 1.38 -0.81 1.58
CA PHE A 93 1.63 0.49 2.21
C PHE A 93 2.90 0.50 3.06
N VAL A 94 3.07 -0.51 3.91
CA VAL A 94 4.25 -0.67 4.76
C VAL A 94 5.51 -0.79 3.92
N THR A 95 5.50 -1.58 2.84
CA THR A 95 6.65 -1.73 1.95
C THR A 95 7.02 -0.40 1.32
N ALA A 96 6.04 0.33 0.78
CA ALA A 96 6.28 1.63 0.16
C ALA A 96 6.81 2.67 1.16
N ALA A 97 6.31 2.69 2.39
CA ALA A 97 6.70 3.65 3.42
C ALA A 97 8.03 3.30 4.12
N ALA A 98 8.28 2.01 4.37
CA ALA A 98 9.46 1.55 5.11
C ALA A 98 10.70 1.42 4.22
N LEU A 99 10.55 1.21 2.91
CA LEU A 99 11.68 1.04 1.99
C LEU A 99 12.64 2.23 1.99
N PRO A 100 12.19 3.51 1.90
CA PRO A 100 13.10 4.65 1.99
C PRO A 100 13.86 4.70 3.32
N VAL A 101 13.18 4.41 4.44
CA VAL A 101 13.81 4.40 5.78
C VAL A 101 14.88 3.31 5.85
N ASN A 102 14.59 2.12 5.33
CA ASN A 102 15.52 1.00 5.32
C ASN A 102 16.73 1.21 4.39
N VAL A 103 16.55 1.96 3.30
CA VAL A 103 17.64 2.26 2.36
C VAL A 103 18.53 3.40 2.86
N VAL A 104 17.94 4.42 3.50
CA VAL A 104 18.66 5.63 3.89
C VAL A 104 19.26 5.54 5.29
N SER A 105 18.64 4.80 6.21
CA SER A 105 19.08 4.72 7.60
C SER A 105 19.85 3.43 7.88
N GLY A 106 21.02 3.57 8.52
CA GLY A 106 21.74 2.47 9.16
C GLY A 106 21.56 2.40 10.68
N ASP A 107 20.79 3.30 11.28
CA ASP A 107 20.58 3.34 12.73
C ASP A 107 19.69 2.16 13.19
N PRO A 108 20.23 1.20 13.98
CA PRO A 108 19.47 0.04 14.42
C PRO A 108 18.25 0.40 15.28
N VAL A 109 18.29 1.51 16.03
CA VAL A 109 17.17 1.92 16.88
C VAL A 109 16.01 2.41 16.02
N LEU A 110 16.28 3.30 15.07
CA LEU A 110 15.29 3.78 14.11
C LEU A 110 14.71 2.63 13.28
N LEU A 111 15.55 1.70 12.81
CA LEU A 111 15.10 0.54 12.03
C LEU A 111 14.22 -0.41 12.87
N ALA A 112 14.60 -0.68 14.12
CA ALA A 112 13.79 -1.50 15.02
C ALA A 112 12.44 -0.84 15.32
N PHE A 113 12.43 0.46 15.58
CA PHE A 113 11.20 1.22 15.79
C PHE A 113 10.31 1.22 14.53
N ALA A 114 10.88 1.53 13.36
CA ALA A 114 10.16 1.54 12.09
C ALA A 114 9.60 0.15 11.76
N GLY A 115 10.36 -0.91 11.99
CA GLY A 115 9.93 -2.29 11.82
C GLY A 115 8.78 -2.68 12.76
N ALA A 116 8.86 -2.31 14.04
CA ALA A 116 7.79 -2.56 15.00
C ALA A 116 6.50 -1.79 14.65
N PHE A 117 6.63 -0.52 14.27
CA PHE A 117 5.51 0.31 13.82
C PHE A 117 4.88 -0.25 12.54
N ALA A 118 5.70 -0.62 11.56
CA ALA A 118 5.28 -1.28 10.33
C ALA A 118 4.52 -2.58 10.61
N GLY A 119 5.01 -3.41 11.53
CA GLY A 119 4.31 -4.60 12.00
C GLY A 119 2.92 -4.29 12.56
N CYS A 120 2.80 -3.26 13.41
CA CYS A 120 1.51 -2.83 13.96
C CYS A 120 0.52 -2.43 12.87
N VAL A 121 0.97 -1.66 11.87
CA VAL A 121 0.15 -1.24 10.73
C VAL A 121 -0.28 -2.46 9.91
N MET A 122 0.67 -3.34 9.56
CA MET A 122 0.43 -4.50 8.71
C MET A 122 -0.60 -5.48 9.30
N PHE A 123 -0.51 -5.73 10.62
CA PHE A 123 -1.39 -6.69 11.30
C PHE A 123 -2.65 -6.09 11.91
N SER A 124 -2.82 -4.76 11.89
CA SER A 124 -3.97 -4.05 12.49
C SER A 124 -5.32 -4.66 12.12
N GLN A 125 -5.55 -4.94 10.84
CA GLN A 125 -6.78 -5.52 10.33
C GLN A 125 -7.00 -6.96 10.80
N GLN A 126 -5.91 -7.73 10.96
CA GLN A 126 -6.00 -9.09 11.48
C GLN A 126 -6.32 -9.12 12.98
N PHE A 127 -5.70 -8.21 13.76
CA PHE A 127 -6.00 -8.07 15.19
C PHE A 127 -7.46 -7.66 15.41
N HIS A 128 -7.95 -6.73 14.60
CA HIS A 128 -9.35 -6.35 14.56
C HIS A 128 -10.28 -7.55 14.23
N ALA A 129 -9.94 -8.34 13.21
CA ALA A 129 -10.72 -9.54 12.87
C ALA A 129 -10.76 -10.55 14.04
N TRP A 130 -9.64 -10.75 14.74
CA TRP A 130 -9.60 -11.63 15.92
C TRP A 130 -10.38 -11.07 17.11
N ALA A 131 -10.48 -9.75 17.27
CA ALA A 131 -11.30 -9.15 18.32
C ALA A 131 -12.81 -9.41 18.12
N HIS A 132 -13.25 -9.72 16.90
CA HIS A 132 -14.63 -10.15 16.64
C HIS A 132 -14.86 -11.65 16.83
N ALA A 133 -13.80 -12.46 16.79
CA ALA A 133 -13.94 -13.90 16.88
C ALA A 133 -14.19 -14.35 18.34
N PRO A 134 -14.97 -15.43 18.55
CA PRO A 134 -15.05 -16.04 19.87
C PRO A 134 -13.73 -16.72 20.23
N LYS A 135 -13.36 -16.66 21.52
CA LYS A 135 -12.07 -17.14 22.05
C LYS A 135 -11.74 -18.58 21.65
N TRP A 136 -12.74 -19.46 21.61
CA TRP A 136 -12.58 -20.87 21.23
C TRP A 136 -12.24 -21.10 19.74
N LYS A 137 -12.44 -20.10 18.87
CA LYS A 137 -12.01 -20.15 17.46
C LYS A 137 -10.62 -19.55 17.24
N LEU A 138 -10.02 -18.96 18.26
CA LEU A 138 -8.72 -18.30 18.13
C LEU A 138 -7.58 -19.31 18.36
N PRO A 139 -6.45 -19.14 17.67
CA PRO A 139 -5.22 -19.83 18.06
C PRO A 139 -4.89 -19.52 19.53
N PRO A 140 -4.41 -20.51 20.32
CA PRO A 140 -4.15 -20.31 21.75
C PRO A 140 -3.22 -19.12 22.05
N VAL A 141 -2.19 -18.92 21.21
CA VAL A 141 -1.28 -17.78 21.33
C VAL A 141 -1.98 -16.44 21.13
N VAL A 142 -2.93 -16.35 20.19
CA VAL A 142 -3.70 -15.14 19.93
C VAL A 142 -4.61 -14.83 21.12
N ALA A 143 -5.28 -15.85 21.66
CA ALA A 143 -6.11 -15.69 22.85
C ALA A 143 -5.29 -15.21 24.05
N ALA A 144 -4.09 -15.78 24.27
CA ALA A 144 -3.19 -15.36 25.33
C ALA A 144 -2.70 -13.91 25.15
N LEU A 145 -2.38 -13.50 23.91
CA LEU A 145 -1.98 -12.11 23.62
C LEU A 145 -3.12 -11.11 23.85
N GLN A 146 -4.37 -11.50 23.56
CA GLN A 146 -5.55 -10.70 23.89
C GLN A 146 -5.77 -10.60 25.40
N ASP A 147 -5.65 -11.70 26.13
CA ASP A 147 -5.78 -11.71 27.60
C ASP A 147 -4.69 -10.87 28.27
N ALA A 148 -3.48 -10.85 27.70
CA ALA A 148 -2.34 -10.04 28.17
C ALA A 148 -2.43 -8.56 27.76
N GLY A 149 -3.41 -8.16 26.94
CA GLY A 149 -3.55 -6.78 26.45
C GLY A 149 -2.47 -6.35 25.43
N VAL A 150 -1.73 -7.30 24.85
CA VAL A 150 -0.73 -7.03 23.81
C VAL A 150 -1.41 -6.73 22.48
N ILE A 151 -2.50 -7.42 22.18
CA ILE A 151 -3.35 -7.18 21.00
C ILE A 151 -4.81 -6.98 21.43
N LEU A 152 -5.61 -6.35 20.55
CA LEU A 152 -6.96 -5.90 20.86
C LEU A 152 -7.86 -7.06 21.32
N GLY A 153 -8.36 -6.94 22.55
CA GLY A 153 -9.31 -7.88 23.13
C GLY A 153 -10.75 -7.67 22.63
N ARG A 154 -11.53 -8.75 22.60
CA ARG A 154 -12.94 -8.74 22.17
C ARG A 154 -13.82 -7.79 22.97
N ALA A 155 -13.70 -7.76 24.30
CA ALA A 155 -14.56 -6.93 25.14
C ALA A 155 -14.34 -5.43 24.88
N GLN A 156 -13.07 -5.03 24.71
CA GLN A 156 -12.71 -3.65 24.41
C GLN A 156 -13.23 -3.22 23.04
N HIS A 157 -13.03 -4.06 22.02
CA HIS A 157 -13.56 -3.77 20.70
C HIS A 157 -15.10 -3.81 20.65
N ALA A 158 -15.75 -4.69 21.42
CA ALA A 158 -17.20 -4.71 21.52
C ALA A 158 -17.77 -3.41 22.12
N ALA A 159 -17.01 -2.69 22.96
CA ALA A 159 -17.42 -1.38 23.48
C ALA A 159 -17.45 -0.30 22.38
N HIS A 160 -16.58 -0.41 21.37
CA HIS A 160 -16.60 0.49 20.21
C HIS A 160 -17.90 0.38 19.40
N HIS A 161 -18.47 -0.83 19.30
CA HIS A 161 -19.74 -1.09 18.59
C HIS A 161 -21.00 -0.71 19.38
N ARG A 162 -20.86 -0.02 20.51
CA ARG A 162 -22.00 0.41 21.34
C ARG A 162 -22.21 1.92 21.24
N PRO A 163 -23.46 2.39 21.33
CA PRO A 163 -23.74 3.81 21.50
C PRO A 163 -22.94 4.38 22.68
N PRO A 164 -22.40 5.61 22.57
CA PRO A 164 -22.61 6.59 21.49
C PRO A 164 -21.59 6.51 20.34
N TYR A 165 -20.94 5.36 20.10
CA TYR A 165 -20.05 5.09 18.96
C TYR A 165 -18.81 5.99 18.83
N ASN A 166 -18.35 6.56 19.95
CA ASN A 166 -17.28 7.56 19.98
C ASN A 166 -16.08 7.16 20.86
N SER A 167 -15.84 5.86 21.06
CA SER A 167 -14.79 5.36 21.94
C SER A 167 -14.09 4.13 21.37
N ASN A 168 -12.96 3.76 21.96
CA ASN A 168 -12.24 2.51 21.69
C ASN A 168 -11.75 2.31 20.23
N TYR A 169 -11.29 3.39 19.59
CA TYR A 169 -10.86 3.39 18.18
C TYR A 169 -9.51 2.68 17.91
N CYS A 170 -8.63 2.50 18.88
CA CYS A 170 -7.34 1.86 18.68
C CYS A 170 -7.51 0.34 18.52
N ILE A 171 -7.26 -0.17 17.32
CA ILE A 171 -7.51 -1.57 16.95
C ILE A 171 -6.29 -2.52 17.06
N VAL A 172 -5.10 -2.01 17.36
CA VAL A 172 -3.89 -2.85 17.46
C VAL A 172 -3.86 -3.56 18.80
N SER A 173 -3.65 -2.81 19.89
CA SER A 173 -3.67 -3.33 21.28
C SER A 173 -4.79 -2.73 22.13
N GLY A 174 -5.30 -1.56 21.75
CA GLY A 174 -6.27 -0.81 22.52
C GLY A 174 -5.71 -0.08 23.76
N VAL A 175 -4.41 -0.18 24.03
CA VAL A 175 -3.75 0.43 25.22
C VAL A 175 -4.01 1.93 25.32
N TRP A 176 -4.02 2.63 24.17
CA TRP A 176 -4.22 4.08 24.12
C TRP A 176 -5.66 4.55 24.26
N ASN A 177 -6.66 3.65 24.15
CA ASN A 177 -8.07 4.03 24.15
C ASN A 177 -8.46 4.82 25.40
N ARG A 178 -8.02 4.39 26.59
CA ARG A 178 -8.33 5.10 27.84
C ARG A 178 -7.88 6.56 27.82
N VAL A 179 -6.69 6.83 27.27
CA VAL A 179 -6.15 8.19 27.21
C VAL A 179 -6.89 8.99 26.16
N LEU A 180 -7.03 8.45 24.95
CA LEU A 180 -7.64 9.15 23.81
C LEU A 180 -9.15 9.41 23.99
N ASP A 181 -9.87 8.49 24.63
CA ASP A 181 -11.29 8.65 24.95
C ASP A 181 -11.50 9.74 26.01
N LYS A 182 -10.66 9.76 27.05
CA LYS A 182 -10.70 10.78 28.11
C LYS A 182 -10.40 12.18 27.58
N THR A 183 -9.45 12.30 26.67
CA THR A 183 -9.09 13.59 26.05
C THR A 183 -10.02 13.98 24.90
N LYS A 184 -10.99 13.12 24.54
CA LYS A 184 -11.87 13.28 23.36
C LYS A 184 -11.06 13.55 22.08
N PHE A 185 -9.89 12.92 21.97
CA PHE A 185 -8.93 13.19 20.89
C PHE A 185 -9.57 13.04 19.51
N PHE A 186 -10.30 11.95 19.26
CA PHE A 186 -10.93 11.70 17.97
C PHE A 186 -12.06 12.69 17.65
N THR A 187 -12.87 13.07 18.64
CA THR A 187 -13.89 14.12 18.47
C THR A 187 -13.25 15.47 18.13
N ALA A 188 -12.13 15.82 18.78
CA ALA A 188 -11.39 17.03 18.44
C ALA A 188 -10.82 16.96 17.00
N ALA A 189 -10.27 15.81 16.60
CA ALA A 189 -9.78 15.60 15.23
C ALA A 189 -10.89 15.72 14.18
N GLU A 190 -12.09 15.22 14.47
CA GLU A 190 -13.27 15.36 13.62
C GLU A 190 -13.66 16.83 13.40
N VAL A 191 -13.67 17.65 14.46
CA VAL A 191 -13.93 19.11 14.37
C VAL A 191 -12.86 19.79 13.52
N VAL A 192 -11.59 19.42 13.70
CA VAL A 192 -10.48 19.98 12.90
C VAL A 192 -10.64 19.61 11.43
N VAL A 193 -11.01 18.36 11.12
CA VAL A 193 -11.24 17.93 9.73
C VAL A 193 -12.40 18.70 9.09
N GLU A 194 -13.51 18.89 9.81
CA GLU A 194 -14.62 19.72 9.32
C GLU A 194 -14.16 21.16 9.05
N TRP A 195 -13.40 21.74 9.99
CA TRP A 195 -12.93 23.12 9.88
C TRP A 195 -11.94 23.32 8.71
N VAL A 196 -10.98 22.40 8.55
CA VAL A 196 -9.94 22.51 7.50
C VAL A 196 -10.47 22.11 6.13
N ALA A 197 -11.23 21.01 6.05
CA ALA A 197 -11.60 20.40 4.79
C ALA A 197 -13.06 20.65 4.39
N GLY A 198 -13.89 21.22 5.28
CA GLY A 198 -15.31 21.47 5.03
C GLY A 198 -16.18 20.21 5.01
N TYR A 199 -15.62 19.03 5.29
CA TYR A 199 -16.34 17.76 5.28
C TYR A 199 -16.88 17.42 6.66
N ARG A 200 -18.20 17.42 6.80
CA ARG A 200 -18.87 17.04 8.04
C ARG A 200 -18.62 15.55 8.35
N PRO A 201 -18.10 15.21 9.56
CA PRO A 201 -17.88 13.83 9.97
C PRO A 201 -19.16 13.00 9.96
N ARG A 202 -19.10 11.80 9.36
CA ARG A 202 -20.25 10.89 9.30
C ARG A 202 -20.67 10.36 10.68
N SER A 203 -19.74 10.29 11.62
CA SER A 203 -19.99 9.90 13.02
C SER A 203 -21.00 10.81 13.73
N TRP A 204 -21.24 12.02 13.21
CA TRP A 204 -22.17 12.99 13.81
C TRP A 204 -23.60 12.88 13.27
N SER A 205 -23.84 12.04 12.26
CA SER A 205 -25.19 11.70 11.83
C SER A 205 -25.72 10.52 12.66
N GLU A 206 -26.99 10.59 13.07
CA GLU A 206 -27.74 9.43 13.58
C GLU A 206 -27.55 8.23 12.62
N PRO A 207 -27.48 6.98 13.11
CA PRO A 207 -27.40 5.81 12.25
C PRO A 207 -28.69 5.68 11.44
N ASN A 208 -28.76 6.38 10.30
CA ASN A 208 -29.87 6.30 9.38
C ASN A 208 -29.95 4.87 8.84
N SER A 209 -31.05 4.18 9.17
CA SER A 209 -31.44 2.87 8.67
C SER A 209 -31.57 2.78 7.13
N GLY A 210 -31.34 3.87 6.40
CA GLY A 210 -31.59 4.00 4.96
C GLY A 210 -30.36 4.02 4.05
N TRP A 211 -29.13 3.85 4.53
CA TRP A 211 -27.96 3.86 3.64
C TRP A 211 -27.73 2.47 3.01
N THR A 212 -28.48 2.13 1.96
CA THR A 212 -28.26 0.94 1.15
C THR A 212 -26.99 1.11 0.31
N GLN A 213 -26.09 0.13 0.38
CA GLN A 213 -24.97 0.03 -0.56
C GLN A 213 -25.60 -0.14 -1.94
N LYS A 214 -25.33 0.79 -2.87
CA LYS A 214 -25.66 0.55 -4.28
C LYS A 214 -24.88 -0.71 -4.67
N GLU A 215 -25.60 -1.80 -4.91
CA GLU A 215 -25.05 -3.00 -5.50
C GLU A 215 -24.31 -2.59 -6.78
N SER A 216 -22.98 -2.66 -6.75
CA SER A 216 -22.21 -2.68 -7.98
C SER A 216 -22.63 -3.95 -8.71
N ALA A 217 -23.30 -3.76 -9.84
CA ALA A 217 -23.83 -4.83 -10.67
C ALA A 217 -22.77 -5.94 -10.87
N PRO A 218 -23.17 -7.23 -10.84
CA PRO A 218 -22.25 -8.32 -11.09
C PRO A 218 -21.64 -8.14 -12.48
N SER A 219 -20.31 -8.06 -12.53
CA SER A 219 -19.57 -8.23 -13.78
C SER A 219 -19.75 -9.68 -14.24
N HIS A 220 -20.59 -9.86 -15.27
CA HIS A 220 -20.72 -11.11 -16.03
C HIS A 220 -19.45 -11.43 -16.81
#